data_AF-A0AAU7RD75-F1
#
_entry.id   AF-A0AAU7RD75-F1
#
_cell.length_a   1.000
_cell.length_b   1.000
_cell.length_c   1.000
_cell.angle_alpha   90.00
_cell.angle_beta   90.00
_cell.angle_gamma   90.00
#
_symmetry.space_group_name_H-M   'P 1'
#
loop_
_entity.id
_entity.type
_entity.pdbx_description
1 polymer ?
#
loop_
_entity_poly.entity_id
_entity_poly.type
_entity_poly.pdbx_seq_one_letter_code
_entity_poly.pdbx_strand_id
1 'polypeptide(L)'
;MAVYVDPPLWPAHGTVFSHLISDKSLDELHAFASAAGVPERAFDGDHYDVPERLYDDLVKAGAIPVEARVLVRKLLASGLRIPARDRNKALTVPLMKHWNTIYPGHEELGLELLERWGEDTRKYHGRTHLLAVLEALDVLTEPALPARTVSLAAWFHDAVYEGVAGQDEEASAQLAEDRLTEAGLSPEDVAEVARLVRLTDKHNPEPGDHAGALLCDADLSVLGGDEQSYAKYVAAVREDYAHISDDDFATGRAAVVRHLLALDPLFHGDRAKALWLEAARRNLAAELSALVWA
;
A
#
# COMPACT_ATOMS: atom_id res chain seq x y z
N MET A 1 -11.51 -30.89 -9.94
CA MET A 1 -11.13 -29.48 -10.10
C MET A 1 -11.74 -28.77 -8.91
N ALA A 2 -10.90 -28.14 -8.09
CA ALA A 2 -11.29 -27.83 -6.72
C ALA A 2 -10.70 -26.48 -6.29
N VAL A 3 -11.59 -25.54 -6.04
CA VAL A 3 -11.29 -24.35 -5.27
C VAL A 3 -11.55 -24.68 -3.81
N TYR A 4 -10.68 -24.24 -2.91
CA TYR A 4 -10.77 -24.52 -1.47
C TYR A 4 -10.92 -23.22 -0.69
N VAL A 5 -11.68 -23.27 0.40
CA VAL A 5 -11.90 -22.15 1.30
C VAL A 5 -11.67 -22.60 2.75
N ASP A 6 -10.99 -21.80 3.56
CA ASP A 6 -10.90 -22.05 5.01
C ASP A 6 -12.05 -21.37 5.76
N PRO A 7 -12.37 -21.77 7.01
CA PRO A 7 -13.40 -21.08 7.76
C PRO A 7 -13.01 -19.60 7.99
N PRO A 8 -13.99 -18.70 8.14
CA PRO A 8 -13.72 -17.29 8.38
C PRO A 8 -13.13 -17.10 9.78
N LEU A 9 -11.81 -17.06 9.87
CA LEU A 9 -11.05 -17.04 11.13
C LEU A 9 -10.16 -15.81 11.26
N TRP A 10 -9.95 -15.07 10.17
CA TRP A 10 -8.92 -14.03 10.09
C TRP A 10 -9.52 -12.65 10.27
N PRO A 11 -9.41 -12.01 11.46
CA PRO A 11 -10.08 -10.75 11.72
C PRO A 11 -9.41 -9.59 10.96
N ALA A 12 -10.20 -8.85 10.18
CA ALA A 12 -9.80 -7.62 9.49
C ALA A 12 -11.05 -6.79 9.13
N HIS A 13 -10.94 -5.48 8.96
CA HIS A 13 -12.01 -4.59 8.48
C HIS A 13 -13.37 -4.75 9.18
N GLY A 14 -13.38 -5.03 10.48
CA GLY A 14 -14.60 -5.22 11.27
C GLY A 14 -15.37 -6.52 10.99
N THR A 15 -14.75 -7.49 10.32
CA THR A 15 -15.29 -8.83 10.05
C THR A 15 -14.19 -9.88 10.18
N VAL A 16 -14.51 -11.15 9.88
CA VAL A 16 -13.54 -12.23 9.74
C VAL A 16 -13.49 -12.68 8.28
N PHE A 17 -12.30 -12.98 7.81
CA PHE A 17 -12.01 -13.36 6.43
C PHE A 17 -11.66 -14.84 6.34
N SER A 18 -11.95 -15.41 5.18
CA SER A 18 -11.46 -16.70 4.71
C SER A 18 -10.48 -16.48 3.57
N HIS A 19 -9.62 -17.45 3.33
CA HIS A 19 -8.75 -17.53 2.17
C HIS A 19 -9.33 -18.52 1.17
N LEU A 20 -9.38 -18.12 -0.09
CA LEU A 20 -9.87 -18.93 -1.21
C LEU A 20 -8.71 -19.22 -2.17
N ILE A 21 -8.44 -20.50 -2.45
CA ILE A 21 -7.30 -20.93 -3.29
C ILE A 21 -7.74 -21.91 -4.38
N SER A 22 -6.94 -22.02 -5.45
CA SER A 22 -6.91 -23.19 -6.32
C SER A 22 -5.68 -24.05 -5.98
N ASP A 23 -5.79 -25.37 -6.11
CA ASP A 23 -4.64 -26.27 -6.07
C ASP A 23 -4.04 -26.59 -7.46
N LYS A 24 -4.46 -25.86 -8.50
CA LYS A 24 -4.10 -26.15 -9.89
C LYS A 24 -3.62 -24.94 -10.68
N SER A 25 -4.36 -23.83 -10.68
CA SER A 25 -3.99 -22.63 -11.47
C SER A 25 -4.70 -21.36 -11.00
N LEU A 26 -4.06 -20.20 -11.18
CA LEU A 26 -4.67 -18.91 -10.90
C LEU A 26 -5.85 -18.59 -11.83
N ASP A 27 -5.81 -19.00 -13.10
CA ASP A 27 -6.92 -18.79 -14.04
C ASP A 27 -8.24 -19.41 -13.55
N GLU A 28 -8.16 -20.62 -12.97
CA GLU A 28 -9.32 -21.29 -12.36
C GLU A 28 -9.83 -20.52 -11.14
N LEU A 29 -8.90 -20.05 -10.29
CA LEU A 29 -9.24 -19.27 -9.10
C LEU A 29 -9.92 -17.95 -9.48
N HIS A 30 -9.37 -17.22 -10.45
CA HIS A 30 -9.95 -15.97 -10.96
C HIS A 30 -11.32 -16.19 -11.59
N ALA A 31 -11.49 -17.23 -12.42
CA ALA A 31 -12.77 -17.54 -13.04
C ALA A 31 -13.84 -17.88 -11.98
N PHE A 32 -13.47 -18.66 -10.95
CA PHE A 32 -14.38 -18.98 -9.85
C PHE A 32 -14.73 -17.75 -9.02
N ALA A 33 -13.74 -16.96 -8.61
CA ALA A 33 -13.92 -15.74 -7.82
C ALA A 33 -14.83 -14.73 -8.54
N SER A 34 -14.57 -14.49 -9.83
CA SER A 34 -15.40 -13.61 -10.67
C SER A 34 -16.84 -14.10 -10.78
N ALA A 35 -17.06 -15.40 -11.03
CA ALA A 35 -18.40 -15.98 -11.10
C ALA A 35 -19.16 -15.92 -9.76
N ALA A 36 -18.43 -15.96 -8.65
CA ALA A 36 -18.97 -15.85 -7.29
C ALA A 36 -19.11 -14.39 -6.79
N GLY A 37 -18.77 -13.39 -7.61
CA GLY A 37 -18.87 -11.98 -7.25
C GLY A 37 -17.81 -11.50 -6.24
N VAL A 38 -16.69 -12.23 -6.11
CA VAL A 38 -15.53 -11.78 -5.33
C VAL A 38 -14.78 -10.73 -6.16
N PRO A 39 -14.53 -9.53 -5.62
CA PRO A 39 -13.86 -8.47 -6.38
C PRO A 39 -12.38 -8.80 -6.63
N GLU A 40 -11.83 -8.40 -7.79
CA GLU A 40 -10.44 -8.69 -8.16
C GLU A 40 -9.43 -8.13 -7.15
N ARG A 41 -9.72 -6.98 -6.53
CA ARG A 41 -8.90 -6.37 -5.46
C ARG A 41 -8.74 -7.21 -4.20
N ALA A 42 -9.54 -8.27 -4.03
CA ALA A 42 -9.39 -9.20 -2.92
C ALA A 42 -8.31 -10.27 -3.18
N PHE A 43 -7.64 -10.25 -4.34
CA PHE A 43 -6.59 -11.20 -4.69
C PHE A 43 -5.21 -10.77 -4.16
N ASP A 44 -4.60 -11.59 -3.30
CA ASP A 44 -3.25 -11.39 -2.75
C ASP A 44 -2.21 -12.28 -3.47
N GLY A 45 -2.25 -12.30 -4.80
CA GLY A 45 -1.26 -12.93 -5.67
C GLY A 45 -1.35 -14.46 -5.82
N ASP A 46 -1.73 -15.19 -4.78
CA ASP A 46 -1.91 -16.66 -4.83
C ASP A 46 -3.21 -17.17 -4.18
N HIS A 47 -4.00 -16.27 -3.59
CA HIS A 47 -5.29 -16.56 -2.99
C HIS A 47 -6.17 -15.30 -2.98
N TYR A 48 -7.45 -15.47 -2.69
CA TYR A 48 -8.36 -14.36 -2.41
C TYR A 48 -8.68 -14.28 -0.91
N ASP A 49 -8.70 -13.07 -0.37
CA ASP A 49 -9.25 -12.75 0.96
C ASP A 49 -10.75 -12.44 0.84
N VAL A 50 -11.59 -13.35 1.32
CA VAL A 50 -13.05 -13.24 1.19
C VAL A 50 -13.71 -13.01 2.55
N PRO A 51 -14.56 -11.98 2.72
CA PRO A 51 -15.21 -11.73 4.01
C PRO A 51 -16.23 -12.83 4.32
N GLU A 52 -16.48 -13.06 5.62
CA GLU A 52 -17.41 -14.08 6.14
C GLU A 52 -18.75 -14.11 5.43
N ARG A 53 -19.29 -12.93 5.10
CA ARG A 53 -20.57 -12.80 4.38
C ARG A 53 -20.62 -13.52 3.03
N LEU A 54 -19.48 -13.84 2.42
CA LEU A 54 -19.39 -14.57 1.14
C LEU A 54 -19.13 -16.08 1.33
N TYR A 55 -18.78 -16.53 2.54
CA TYR A 55 -18.34 -17.91 2.78
C TYR A 55 -19.38 -18.95 2.36
N ASP A 56 -20.62 -18.82 2.83
CA ASP A 56 -21.69 -19.77 2.51
C ASP A 56 -22.00 -19.82 1.01
N ASP A 57 -21.92 -18.68 0.33
CA ASP A 57 -22.20 -18.59 -1.11
C ASP A 57 -21.06 -19.17 -1.93
N LEU A 58 -19.81 -19.03 -1.50
CA LEU A 58 -18.64 -19.70 -2.11
C LEU A 58 -18.75 -21.22 -1.97
N VAL A 59 -19.15 -21.72 -0.79
CA VAL A 59 -19.36 -23.16 -0.58
C VAL A 59 -20.50 -23.68 -1.46
N LYS A 60 -21.63 -22.96 -1.55
CA LYS A 60 -22.73 -23.30 -2.47
C LYS A 60 -22.30 -23.29 -3.94
N ALA A 61 -21.41 -22.36 -4.32
CA ALA A 61 -20.84 -22.26 -5.67
C ALA A 61 -19.84 -23.39 -5.98
N GLY A 62 -19.46 -24.21 -5.00
CA GLY A 62 -18.62 -25.38 -5.17
C GLY A 62 -17.21 -25.27 -4.59
N ALA A 63 -16.91 -24.23 -3.80
CA ALA A 63 -15.68 -24.19 -3.02
C ALA A 63 -15.71 -25.28 -1.94
N ILE A 64 -14.62 -26.00 -1.80
CA ILE A 64 -14.49 -27.11 -0.85
C ILE A 64 -13.98 -26.54 0.49
N PRO A 65 -14.80 -26.57 1.56
CA PRO A 65 -14.36 -26.10 2.86
C PRO A 65 -13.31 -27.05 3.44
N VAL A 66 -12.21 -26.50 3.91
CA VAL A 66 -11.09 -27.25 4.51
C VAL A 66 -10.51 -26.48 5.68
N GLU A 67 -9.88 -27.15 6.64
CA GLU A 67 -9.14 -26.43 7.68
C GLU A 67 -8.01 -25.60 7.10
N ALA A 68 -7.69 -24.44 7.70
CA ALA A 68 -6.62 -23.56 7.25
C ALA A 68 -5.27 -24.29 7.03
N ARG A 69 -4.91 -25.23 7.93
CA ARG A 69 -3.68 -26.05 7.78
C ARG A 69 -3.73 -26.98 6.56
N VAL A 70 -4.90 -27.47 6.17
CA VAL A 70 -5.09 -28.26 4.94
C VAL A 70 -5.00 -27.34 3.73
N LEU A 71 -5.62 -26.16 3.79
CA LEU A 71 -5.59 -25.15 2.73
C LEU A 71 -4.16 -24.76 2.37
N VAL A 72 -3.35 -24.37 3.38
CA VAL A 72 -1.95 -24.00 3.16
C VAL A 72 -1.13 -25.15 2.57
N ARG A 73 -1.34 -26.39 3.04
CA ARG A 73 -0.64 -27.56 2.46
C ARG A 73 -1.00 -27.79 1.00
N LYS A 74 -2.25 -27.56 0.61
CA LYS A 74 -2.70 -27.65 -0.79
C LYS A 74 -2.09 -26.54 -1.65
N LEU A 75 -2.07 -25.31 -1.16
CA LEU A 75 -1.45 -24.17 -1.85
C LEU A 75 0.06 -24.35 -2.02
N LEU A 76 0.74 -24.92 -1.03
CA LEU A 76 2.17 -25.26 -1.16
C LEU A 76 2.39 -26.40 -2.15
N ALA A 77 1.57 -27.46 -2.09
CA ALA A 77 1.71 -28.61 -2.98
C ALA A 77 1.35 -28.29 -4.44
N SER A 78 0.50 -27.30 -4.68
CA SER A 78 0.18 -26.83 -6.04
C SER A 78 1.34 -26.08 -6.70
N GLY A 79 2.32 -25.63 -5.93
CA GLY A 79 3.39 -24.75 -6.40
C GLY A 79 2.93 -23.31 -6.68
N LEU A 80 1.67 -22.97 -6.40
CA LEU A 80 1.14 -21.62 -6.59
C LEU A 80 1.48 -20.69 -5.43
N ARG A 81 1.79 -21.22 -4.23
CA ARG A 81 2.17 -20.37 -3.09
C ARG A 81 3.30 -19.43 -3.50
N ILE A 82 3.06 -18.13 -3.36
CA ILE A 82 4.05 -17.08 -3.42
C ILE A 82 4.58 -16.90 -2.00
N PRO A 83 5.85 -17.27 -1.73
CA PRO A 83 6.47 -16.98 -0.45
C PRO A 83 6.40 -15.49 -0.14
N ALA A 84 6.30 -15.11 1.14
CA ALA A 84 6.21 -13.69 1.53
C ALA A 84 7.36 -12.84 0.91
N ARG A 85 8.57 -13.40 0.82
CA ARG A 85 9.73 -12.78 0.16
C ARG A 85 9.54 -12.53 -1.36
N ASP A 86 8.67 -13.29 -2.01
CA ASP A 86 8.39 -13.20 -3.44
C ASP A 86 7.10 -12.41 -3.73
N ARG A 87 6.33 -12.00 -2.70
CA ARG A 87 5.16 -11.11 -2.86
C ARG A 87 5.55 -9.77 -3.47
N ASN A 88 6.71 -9.23 -3.11
CA ASN A 88 7.25 -8.02 -3.76
C ASN A 88 7.42 -8.20 -5.29
N LYS A 89 7.75 -9.41 -5.77
CA LYS A 89 7.81 -9.70 -7.21
C LYS A 89 6.43 -9.89 -7.83
N ALA A 90 5.48 -10.42 -7.07
CA ALA A 90 4.09 -10.55 -7.51
C ALA A 90 3.44 -9.19 -7.78
N LEU A 91 3.83 -8.16 -7.01
CA LEU A 91 3.35 -6.79 -7.20
C LEU A 91 3.88 -6.11 -8.47
N THR A 92 4.90 -6.66 -9.13
CA THR A 92 5.45 -6.05 -10.36
C THR A 92 4.41 -5.94 -11.47
N VAL A 93 3.59 -6.97 -11.67
CA VAL A 93 2.57 -6.97 -12.74
C VAL A 93 1.47 -5.93 -12.51
N PRO A 94 0.76 -5.89 -11.37
CA PRO A 94 -0.28 -4.89 -11.13
C PRO A 94 0.28 -3.46 -11.13
N LEU A 95 1.47 -3.24 -10.54
CA LEU A 95 2.10 -1.92 -10.55
C LEU A 95 2.51 -1.49 -11.97
N MET A 96 3.08 -2.38 -12.79
CA MET A 96 3.37 -2.04 -14.20
C MET A 96 2.10 -1.78 -15.02
N LYS A 97 0.99 -2.45 -14.72
CA LYS A 97 -0.31 -2.15 -15.35
C LYS A 97 -0.77 -0.73 -15.01
N HIS A 98 -0.62 -0.31 -13.74
CA HIS A 98 -0.89 1.06 -13.33
C HIS A 98 0.05 2.04 -14.04
N TRP A 99 1.36 1.78 -14.04
CA TRP A 99 2.38 2.61 -14.72
C TRP A 99 2.03 2.85 -16.19
N ASN A 100 1.73 1.78 -16.94
CA ASN A 100 1.43 1.86 -18.37
C ASN A 100 0.13 2.63 -18.65
N THR A 101 -0.75 2.79 -17.66
CA THR A 101 -1.94 3.63 -17.77
C THR A 101 -1.60 5.11 -17.62
N ILE A 102 -0.67 5.46 -16.72
CA ILE A 102 -0.31 6.86 -16.43
C ILE A 102 0.76 7.42 -17.37
N TYR A 103 1.71 6.59 -17.80
CA TYR A 103 2.86 7.01 -18.60
C TYR A 103 3.27 5.94 -19.63
N PRO A 104 2.42 5.70 -20.65
CA PRO A 104 2.64 4.66 -21.66
C PRO A 104 3.89 4.93 -22.51
N GLY A 105 4.61 3.87 -22.90
CA GLY A 105 5.84 3.98 -23.70
C GLY A 105 7.11 4.29 -22.90
N HIS A 106 7.01 4.30 -21.57
CA HIS A 106 8.11 4.52 -20.63
C HIS A 106 8.26 3.33 -19.66
N GLU A 107 8.06 2.11 -20.14
CA GLU A 107 8.04 0.89 -19.33
C GLU A 107 9.35 0.67 -18.58
N GLU A 108 10.49 1.00 -19.20
CA GLU A 108 11.82 0.86 -18.59
C GLU A 108 11.97 1.72 -17.32
N LEU A 109 11.42 2.94 -17.32
CA LEU A 109 11.43 3.81 -16.15
C LEU A 109 10.55 3.25 -15.02
N GLY A 110 9.37 2.72 -15.36
CA GLY A 110 8.52 2.05 -14.38
C GLY A 110 9.22 0.86 -13.73
N LEU A 111 9.94 0.06 -14.52
CA LEU A 111 10.73 -1.07 -14.01
C LEU A 111 11.91 -0.62 -13.14
N GLU A 112 12.63 0.45 -13.53
CA GLU A 112 13.68 1.06 -12.70
C GLU A 112 13.14 1.45 -11.33
N LEU A 113 12.00 2.15 -11.28
CA LEU A 113 11.38 2.54 -10.02
C LEU A 113 10.99 1.32 -9.21
N LEU A 114 10.38 0.30 -9.81
CA LEU A 114 10.04 -0.93 -9.09
C LEU A 114 11.26 -1.65 -8.53
N GLU A 115 12.42 -1.60 -9.18
CA GLU A 115 13.66 -2.13 -8.63
C GLU A 115 14.05 -1.42 -7.34
N ARG A 116 14.02 -0.08 -7.32
CA ARG A 116 14.28 0.74 -6.13
C ARG A 116 13.30 0.46 -5.00
N TRP A 117 12.00 0.47 -5.30
CA TRP A 117 10.94 0.09 -4.35
C TRP A 117 11.05 -1.38 -3.88
N GLY A 118 11.83 -2.20 -4.56
CA GLY A 118 11.98 -3.62 -4.30
C GLY A 118 13.22 -4.00 -3.48
N GLU A 119 14.00 -3.03 -3.01
CA GLU A 119 15.20 -3.29 -2.20
C GLU A 119 14.88 -4.08 -0.93
N ASP A 120 15.64 -5.15 -0.67
CA ASP A 120 15.35 -6.13 0.38
C ASP A 120 15.32 -5.55 1.82
N THR A 121 15.98 -4.42 2.02
CA THR A 121 16.02 -3.69 3.30
C THR A 121 14.72 -2.95 3.59
N ARG A 122 13.87 -2.72 2.58
CA ARG A 122 12.60 -1.98 2.71
C ARG A 122 11.44 -2.94 2.99
N LYS A 123 10.93 -2.91 4.21
CA LYS A 123 9.78 -3.70 4.71
C LYS A 123 8.49 -2.91 4.62
N TYR A 124 8.44 -1.70 5.17
CA TYR A 124 7.29 -0.83 4.98
C TYR A 124 7.42 -0.04 3.67
N HIS A 125 8.53 0.68 3.49
CA HIS A 125 8.77 1.59 2.35
C HIS A 125 9.14 0.85 1.04
N GLY A 126 8.41 -0.23 0.74
CA GLY A 126 8.58 -1.06 -0.45
C GLY A 126 7.37 -1.02 -1.37
N ARG A 127 7.35 -1.92 -2.37
CA ARG A 127 6.28 -2.01 -3.39
C ARG A 127 4.85 -2.11 -2.81
N THR A 128 4.69 -2.67 -1.61
CA THR A 128 3.39 -2.74 -0.93
C THR A 128 2.88 -1.35 -0.52
N HIS A 129 3.76 -0.46 -0.03
CA HIS A 129 3.42 0.93 0.27
C HIS A 129 3.03 1.67 -0.99
N LEU A 130 3.86 1.59 -2.05
CA LEU A 130 3.53 2.18 -3.34
C LEU A 130 2.13 1.76 -3.84
N LEU A 131 1.82 0.46 -3.81
CA LEU A 131 0.50 -0.02 -4.21
C LEU A 131 -0.62 0.60 -3.34
N ALA A 132 -0.45 0.64 -2.02
CA ALA A 132 -1.43 1.21 -1.10
C ALA A 132 -1.70 2.70 -1.37
N VAL A 133 -0.65 3.49 -1.66
CA VAL A 133 -0.80 4.91 -2.03
C VAL A 133 -1.58 5.06 -3.34
N LEU A 134 -1.27 4.25 -4.35
CA LEU A 134 -1.98 4.30 -5.64
C LEU A 134 -3.46 3.89 -5.50
N GLU A 135 -3.75 2.85 -4.72
CA GLU A 135 -5.13 2.44 -4.42
C GLU A 135 -5.89 3.52 -3.63
N ALA A 136 -5.22 4.21 -2.70
CA ALA A 136 -5.79 5.33 -1.97
C ALA A 136 -6.12 6.50 -2.92
N LEU A 137 -5.25 6.81 -3.89
CA LEU A 137 -5.54 7.83 -4.91
C LEU A 137 -6.77 7.46 -5.75
N ASP A 138 -6.90 6.21 -6.18
CA ASP A 138 -8.08 5.72 -6.90
C ASP A 138 -9.35 5.90 -6.08
N VAL A 139 -9.31 5.50 -4.80
CA VAL A 139 -10.43 5.69 -3.88
C VAL A 139 -10.75 7.17 -3.71
N LEU A 140 -9.77 8.07 -3.56
CA LEU A 140 -10.04 9.48 -3.31
C LEU A 140 -10.60 10.21 -4.54
N THR A 141 -10.28 9.74 -5.75
CA THR A 141 -10.62 10.44 -7.01
C THR A 141 -11.81 9.86 -7.75
N GLU A 142 -12.28 8.66 -7.39
CA GLU A 142 -13.42 8.00 -8.03
C GLU A 142 -14.65 8.94 -8.13
N PRO A 143 -15.32 9.03 -9.31
CA PRO A 143 -15.14 8.20 -10.51
C PRO A 143 -14.11 8.73 -11.52
N ALA A 144 -13.40 9.81 -11.18
CA ALA A 144 -12.31 10.34 -11.99
C ALA A 144 -10.99 9.61 -11.68
N LEU A 145 -9.98 9.87 -12.50
CA LEU A 145 -8.60 9.46 -12.23
C LEU A 145 -7.83 10.63 -11.61
N PRO A 146 -6.80 10.36 -10.79
CA PRO A 146 -5.88 11.39 -10.35
C PRO A 146 -5.16 12.05 -11.55
N ALA A 147 -4.73 13.30 -11.38
CA ALA A 147 -3.87 13.93 -12.36
C ALA A 147 -2.59 13.11 -12.56
N ARG A 148 -2.08 13.05 -13.79
CA ARG A 148 -0.86 12.31 -14.12
C ARG A 148 0.32 12.72 -13.23
N THR A 149 0.46 14.02 -12.95
CA THR A 149 1.53 14.55 -12.07
C THR A 149 1.43 14.02 -10.65
N VAL A 150 0.23 13.89 -10.08
CA VAL A 150 0.02 13.29 -8.75
C VAL A 150 0.37 11.80 -8.76
N SER A 151 -0.03 11.09 -9.81
CA SER A 151 0.30 9.66 -9.96
C SER A 151 1.81 9.44 -10.10
N LEU A 152 2.48 10.24 -10.92
CA LEU A 152 3.93 10.19 -11.04
C LEU A 152 4.61 10.55 -9.71
N ALA A 153 4.14 11.58 -8.99
CA ALA A 153 4.68 11.91 -7.68
C ALA A 153 4.56 10.75 -6.69
N ALA A 154 3.44 10.02 -6.67
CA ALA A 154 3.29 8.81 -5.86
C ALA A 154 4.32 7.73 -6.21
N TRP A 155 4.66 7.56 -7.49
CA TRP A 155 5.70 6.62 -7.93
C TRP A 155 7.13 7.03 -7.52
N PHE A 156 7.37 8.33 -7.35
CA PHE A 156 8.69 8.86 -7.04
C PHE A 156 8.91 9.15 -5.55
N HIS A 157 7.88 9.36 -4.72
CA HIS A 157 8.05 9.99 -3.41
C HIS A 157 9.07 9.32 -2.46
N ASP A 158 9.07 7.99 -2.37
CA ASP A 158 10.10 7.21 -1.65
C ASP A 158 10.98 6.36 -2.59
N ALA A 159 11.14 6.78 -3.85
CA ALA A 159 11.99 6.03 -4.79
C ALA A 159 13.46 6.00 -4.34
N VAL A 160 13.91 7.02 -3.61
CA VAL A 160 15.15 7.01 -2.82
C VAL A 160 14.78 6.86 -1.34
N TYR A 161 15.45 5.94 -0.63
CA TYR A 161 15.20 5.70 0.78
C TYR A 161 16.47 5.19 1.49
N GLU A 162 17.23 6.11 2.08
CA GLU A 162 18.39 5.82 2.92
C GLU A 162 18.04 5.89 4.43
N GLY A 163 16.79 6.25 4.75
CA GLY A 163 16.30 6.36 6.12
C GLY A 163 16.67 7.69 6.79
N VAL A 164 17.00 8.72 6.00
CA VAL A 164 17.41 10.05 6.48
C VAL A 164 16.36 11.08 6.11
N ALA A 165 15.47 11.35 7.07
CA ALA A 165 14.34 12.27 6.90
C ALA A 165 14.75 13.63 6.33
N GLY A 166 14.01 14.11 5.33
CA GLY A 166 14.22 15.35 4.60
C GLY A 166 15.29 15.29 3.51
N GLN A 167 16.19 14.29 3.54
CA GLN A 167 17.16 14.06 2.46
C GLN A 167 16.63 13.10 1.41
N ASP A 168 15.87 12.09 1.85
CA ASP A 168 15.28 11.07 0.98
C ASP A 168 14.24 11.71 0.04
N GLU A 169 13.38 12.58 0.56
CA GLU A 169 12.35 13.28 -0.21
C GLU A 169 12.96 14.23 -1.26
N GLU A 170 14.02 14.95 -0.90
CA GLU A 170 14.74 15.81 -1.85
C GLU A 170 15.46 14.98 -2.92
N ALA A 171 16.08 13.85 -2.54
CA ALA A 171 16.76 12.96 -3.48
C ALA A 171 15.76 12.28 -4.44
N SER A 172 14.60 11.86 -3.93
CA SER A 172 13.47 11.36 -4.72
C SER A 172 12.94 12.41 -5.69
N ALA A 173 12.84 13.67 -5.26
CA ALA A 173 12.42 14.78 -6.12
C ALA A 173 13.46 15.06 -7.23
N GLN A 174 14.75 15.07 -6.91
CA GLN A 174 15.81 15.24 -7.91
C GLN A 174 15.83 14.07 -8.91
N LEU A 175 15.61 12.83 -8.43
CA LEU A 175 15.46 11.68 -9.31
C LEU A 175 14.28 11.84 -10.27
N ALA A 176 13.15 12.38 -9.79
CA ALA A 176 12.00 12.67 -10.62
C ALA A 176 12.31 13.74 -11.67
N GLU A 177 13.00 14.82 -11.29
CA GLU A 177 13.44 15.88 -12.20
C GLU A 177 14.29 15.31 -13.34
N ASP A 178 15.30 14.52 -13.00
CA ASP A 178 16.24 13.94 -13.97
C ASP A 178 15.53 12.97 -14.92
N ARG A 179 14.84 11.96 -14.36
CA ARG A 179 14.25 10.86 -15.15
C ARG A 179 13.07 11.30 -15.99
N LEU A 180 12.21 12.18 -15.48
CA LEU A 180 11.05 12.65 -16.24
C LEU A 180 11.46 13.65 -17.32
N THR A 181 12.51 14.44 -17.10
CA THR A 181 13.11 15.28 -18.14
C THR A 181 13.71 14.42 -19.27
N GLU A 182 14.47 13.38 -18.92
CA GLU A 182 15.03 12.42 -19.88
C GLU A 182 13.94 11.68 -20.67
N ALA A 183 12.83 11.36 -20.01
CA ALA A 183 11.64 10.77 -20.62
C ALA A 183 10.82 11.75 -21.49
N GLY A 184 11.18 13.04 -21.51
CA GLY A 184 10.56 14.05 -22.36
C GLY A 184 9.23 14.61 -21.83
N LEU A 185 8.97 14.48 -20.53
CA LEU A 185 7.86 15.18 -19.87
C LEU A 185 8.08 16.71 -19.93
N SER A 186 7.00 17.49 -19.94
CA SER A 186 7.12 18.95 -20.02
C SER A 186 7.81 19.53 -18.77
N PRO A 187 8.61 20.61 -18.87
CA PRO A 187 9.25 21.20 -17.70
C PRO A 187 8.28 21.64 -16.59
N GLU A 188 7.06 22.02 -16.96
CA GLU A 188 5.99 22.38 -16.01
C GLU A 188 5.51 21.15 -15.23
N ASP A 189 5.22 20.04 -15.91
CA ASP A 189 4.79 18.80 -15.27
C ASP A 189 5.91 18.20 -14.41
N VAL A 190 7.16 18.26 -14.87
CA VAL A 190 8.33 17.81 -14.10
C VAL A 190 8.46 18.60 -12.80
N ALA A 191 8.35 19.93 -12.88
CA ALA A 191 8.42 20.80 -11.71
C ALA A 191 7.27 20.51 -10.73
N GLU A 192 6.06 20.23 -11.22
CA GLU A 192 4.94 19.87 -10.34
C GLU A 192 5.14 18.51 -9.68
N VAL A 193 5.62 17.48 -10.39
CA VAL A 193 5.93 16.18 -9.79
C VAL A 193 6.97 16.35 -8.67
N ALA A 194 8.06 17.07 -8.95
CA ALA A 194 9.12 17.26 -7.97
C ALA A 194 8.66 18.08 -6.76
N ARG A 195 7.79 19.09 -6.96
CA ARG A 195 7.18 19.85 -5.87
C ARG A 195 6.30 18.96 -4.98
N LEU A 196 5.49 18.09 -5.59
CA LEU A 196 4.61 17.16 -4.88
C LEU A 196 5.42 16.13 -4.09
N VAL A 197 6.51 15.59 -4.66
CA VAL A 197 7.42 14.70 -3.93
C VAL A 197 8.00 15.40 -2.70
N ARG A 198 8.57 16.61 -2.84
CA ARG A 198 9.10 17.37 -1.70
C ARG A 198 8.06 17.69 -0.63
N LEU A 199 6.78 17.81 -1.00
CA LEU A 199 5.71 18.08 -0.06
C LEU A 199 5.51 16.94 0.95
N THR A 200 5.88 15.70 0.60
CA THR A 200 5.76 14.53 1.47
C THR A 200 6.70 14.56 2.68
N ASP A 201 7.70 15.45 2.74
CA ASP A 201 8.53 15.64 3.94
C ASP A 201 7.71 16.15 5.15
N LYS A 202 6.68 16.97 4.89
CA LYS A 202 5.89 17.64 5.95
C LYS A 202 4.41 17.34 5.93
N HIS A 203 3.94 16.71 4.86
CA HIS A 203 2.52 16.44 4.60
C HIS A 203 1.59 17.63 4.85
N ASN A 204 2.05 18.86 4.58
CA ASN A 204 1.34 20.09 4.93
C ASN A 204 1.15 21.02 3.72
N PRO A 205 0.27 20.67 2.77
CA PRO A 205 -0.06 21.50 1.63
C PRO A 205 -0.71 22.83 2.02
N GLU A 206 -0.43 23.86 1.23
CA GLU A 206 -1.06 25.17 1.36
C GLU A 206 -2.57 25.08 1.07
N PRO A 207 -3.40 25.95 1.70
CA PRO A 207 -4.83 26.01 1.40
C PRO A 207 -5.10 26.22 -0.09
N GLY A 208 -5.83 25.29 -0.71
CA GLY A 208 -6.17 25.31 -2.13
C GLY A 208 -5.22 24.49 -3.03
N ASP A 209 -4.13 23.92 -2.48
CA ASP A 209 -3.29 22.95 -3.17
C ASP A 209 -3.96 21.56 -3.19
N HIS A 210 -4.87 21.37 -4.15
CA HIS A 210 -5.65 20.13 -4.26
C HIS A 210 -4.78 18.92 -4.64
N ALA A 211 -3.75 19.12 -5.47
CA ALA A 211 -2.83 18.06 -5.87
C ALA A 211 -1.97 17.60 -4.69
N GLY A 212 -1.43 18.55 -3.92
CA GLY A 212 -0.68 18.28 -2.71
C GLY A 212 -1.53 17.61 -1.64
N ALA A 213 -2.75 18.13 -1.40
CA ALA A 213 -3.73 17.51 -0.50
C ALA A 213 -4.00 16.04 -0.86
N LEU A 214 -4.19 15.77 -2.16
CA LEU A 214 -4.50 14.42 -2.63
C LEU A 214 -3.34 13.45 -2.41
N LEU A 215 -2.09 13.86 -2.69
CA LEU A 215 -0.92 13.01 -2.46
C LEU A 215 -0.70 12.77 -0.96
N CYS A 216 -0.73 13.81 -0.13
CA CYS A 216 -0.55 13.67 1.31
C CYS A 216 -1.63 12.79 1.95
N ASP A 217 -2.89 12.97 1.54
CA ASP A 217 -3.99 12.15 2.05
C ASP A 217 -3.84 10.67 1.67
N ALA A 218 -3.36 10.39 0.46
CA ALA A 218 -3.14 9.02 -0.01
C ALA A 218 -1.95 8.36 0.69
N ASP A 219 -0.84 9.08 0.85
CA ASP A 219 0.36 8.60 1.53
C ASP A 219 0.11 8.31 3.01
N LEU A 220 -0.63 9.19 3.69
CA LEU A 220 -1.00 9.02 5.10
C LEU A 220 -2.17 8.04 5.33
N SER A 221 -2.74 7.44 4.28
CA SER A 221 -3.94 6.60 4.37
C SER A 221 -3.76 5.38 5.29
N VAL A 222 -2.53 4.84 5.38
CA VAL A 222 -2.18 3.71 6.28
C VAL A 222 -2.55 4.00 7.74
N LEU A 223 -2.50 5.26 8.14
CA LEU A 223 -2.79 5.67 9.51
C LEU A 223 -4.26 5.38 9.86
N GLY A 224 -5.16 5.45 8.88
CA GLY A 224 -6.57 5.16 9.01
C GLY A 224 -6.95 3.69 9.02
N GLY A 225 -5.97 2.77 8.97
CA GLY A 225 -6.21 1.33 9.03
C GLY A 225 -6.88 0.88 10.32
N ASP A 226 -7.45 -0.33 10.30
CA ASP A 226 -7.87 -0.97 11.55
C ASP A 226 -6.67 -1.29 12.47
N GLU A 227 -6.95 -1.64 13.72
CA GLU A 227 -5.91 -1.87 14.73
C GLU A 227 -4.87 -2.90 14.30
N GLN A 228 -5.30 -3.98 13.63
CA GLN A 228 -4.39 -5.03 13.19
C GLN A 228 -3.51 -4.56 12.03
N SER A 229 -4.09 -3.85 11.06
CA SER A 229 -3.37 -3.30 9.91
C SER A 229 -2.36 -2.24 10.35
N TYR A 230 -2.75 -1.38 11.29
CA TYR A 230 -1.85 -0.39 11.88
C TYR A 230 -0.70 -1.03 12.67
N ALA A 231 -0.98 -2.08 13.45
CA ALA A 231 0.07 -2.81 14.16
C ALA A 231 1.08 -3.48 13.21
N LYS A 232 0.63 -4.02 12.07
CA LYS A 232 1.51 -4.54 11.00
C LYS A 232 2.37 -3.44 10.39
N TYR A 233 1.77 -2.27 10.13
CA TYR A 233 2.48 -1.09 9.67
C TYR A 233 3.61 -0.69 10.63
N VAL A 234 3.31 -0.51 11.92
CA VAL A 234 4.32 -0.14 12.93
C VAL A 234 5.42 -1.19 13.05
N ALA A 235 5.08 -2.48 12.99
CA ALA A 235 6.07 -3.55 13.02
C ALA A 235 6.99 -3.52 11.79
N ALA A 236 6.44 -3.32 10.59
CA ALA A 236 7.22 -3.19 9.37
C ALA A 236 8.15 -1.97 9.40
N VAL A 237 7.68 -0.82 9.90
CA VAL A 237 8.53 0.36 10.11
C VAL A 237 9.66 0.05 11.11
N ARG A 238 9.38 -0.67 12.21
CA ARG A 238 10.43 -1.06 13.15
C ARG A 238 11.51 -1.91 12.49
N GLU A 239 11.14 -2.79 11.55
CA GLU A 239 12.09 -3.62 10.79
C GLU A 239 12.96 -2.77 9.83
N ASP A 240 12.42 -1.73 9.20
CA ASP A 240 13.21 -0.81 8.35
C ASP A 240 14.35 -0.16 9.16
N TYR A 241 14.05 0.20 10.41
CA TYR A 241 15.01 0.80 11.33
C TYR A 241 15.67 -0.22 12.26
N ALA A 242 15.70 -1.53 11.93
CA ALA A 242 16.29 -2.57 12.79
C ALA A 242 17.77 -2.32 13.15
N HIS A 243 18.46 -1.48 12.38
CA HIS A 243 19.83 -1.03 12.61
C HIS A 243 19.96 0.07 13.68
N ILE A 244 18.86 0.73 14.04
CA ILE A 244 18.76 1.73 15.11
C ILE A 244 18.37 1.06 16.43
N SER A 245 18.94 1.56 17.53
CA SER A 245 18.63 1.09 18.89
C SER A 245 17.15 1.26 19.22
N ASP A 246 16.61 0.46 20.13
CA ASP A 246 15.20 0.58 20.52
C ASP A 246 14.87 1.95 21.14
N ASP A 247 15.78 2.50 21.96
CA ASP A 247 15.61 3.81 22.61
C ASP A 247 15.62 4.97 21.60
N ASP A 248 16.58 4.95 20.65
CA ASP A 248 16.68 5.97 19.61
C ASP A 248 15.50 5.88 18.64
N PHE A 249 15.10 4.65 18.27
CA PHE A 249 13.92 4.41 17.44
C PHE A 249 12.65 4.92 18.12
N ALA A 250 12.43 4.58 19.40
CA ALA A 250 11.25 5.02 20.13
C ALA A 250 11.20 6.56 20.23
N THR A 251 12.35 7.20 20.49
CA THR A 251 12.48 8.65 20.53
C THR A 251 12.13 9.29 19.18
N GLY A 252 12.75 8.81 18.10
CA GLY A 252 12.52 9.31 16.74
C GLY A 252 11.09 9.08 16.28
N ARG A 253 10.56 7.88 16.48
CA ARG A 253 9.18 7.52 16.12
C ARG A 253 8.17 8.35 16.89
N ALA A 254 8.37 8.57 18.19
CA ALA A 254 7.51 9.44 18.97
C ALA A 254 7.55 10.90 18.47
N ALA A 255 8.68 11.38 17.94
CA ALA A 255 8.75 12.70 17.32
C ALA A 255 7.90 12.78 16.04
N VAL A 256 7.99 11.77 15.15
CA VAL A 256 7.16 11.65 13.94
C VAL A 256 5.68 11.61 14.30
N VAL A 257 5.27 10.75 15.25
CA VAL A 257 3.86 10.63 15.67
C VAL A 257 3.33 11.94 16.26
N ARG A 258 4.14 12.66 17.05
CA ARG A 258 3.77 13.99 17.56
C ARG A 258 3.61 15.02 16.45
N HIS A 259 4.49 15.00 15.44
CA HIS A 259 4.38 15.88 14.28
C HIS A 259 3.07 15.63 13.53
N LEU A 260 2.76 14.37 13.20
CA LEU A 260 1.51 13.99 12.53
C LEU A 260 0.27 14.40 13.35
N LEU A 261 0.27 14.17 14.67
CA LEU A 261 -0.84 14.59 15.54
C LEU A 261 -1.03 16.12 15.61
N ALA A 262 0.03 16.89 15.36
CA ALA A 262 0.02 18.34 15.34
C ALA A 262 -0.45 18.94 13.99
N LEU A 263 -0.52 18.14 12.93
CA LEU A 263 -1.10 18.56 11.66
C LEU A 263 -2.58 18.92 11.84
N ASP A 264 -2.95 20.10 11.34
CA ASP A 264 -4.32 20.61 11.38
C ASP A 264 -4.70 21.25 10.02
N PRO A 265 -5.42 20.52 9.15
CA PRO A 265 -5.93 19.16 9.37
C PRO A 265 -4.87 18.07 9.08
N LEU A 266 -5.03 16.87 9.68
CA LEU A 266 -4.21 15.68 9.33
C LEU A 266 -4.57 15.11 7.95
N PHE A 267 -5.84 15.18 7.57
CA PHE A 267 -6.32 14.85 6.22
C PHE A 267 -7.05 16.06 5.64
N HIS A 268 -6.76 16.42 4.40
CA HIS A 268 -7.20 17.66 3.78
C HIS A 268 -8.54 17.51 3.07
N GLY A 269 -8.69 16.48 2.24
CA GLY A 269 -9.89 16.18 1.46
C GLY A 269 -11.01 15.59 2.32
N ASP A 270 -12.25 15.97 2.02
CA ASP A 270 -13.41 15.51 2.81
C ASP A 270 -13.63 14.00 2.74
N ARG A 271 -13.32 13.37 1.59
CA ARG A 271 -13.39 11.91 1.43
C ARG A 271 -12.33 11.22 2.29
N ALA A 272 -11.09 11.72 2.32
CA ALA A 272 -10.02 11.19 3.17
C ALA A 272 -10.37 11.31 4.66
N LYS A 273 -10.89 12.48 5.08
CA LYS A 273 -11.37 12.68 6.46
C LYS A 273 -12.43 11.67 6.86
N ALA A 274 -13.42 11.45 6.00
CA ALA A 274 -14.51 10.53 6.26
C ALA A 274 -14.04 9.07 6.36
N LEU A 275 -13.02 8.69 5.58
CA LEU A 275 -12.49 7.33 5.57
C LEU A 275 -11.52 7.05 6.72
N TRP A 276 -10.64 7.99 7.06
CA TRP A 276 -9.42 7.67 7.80
C TRP A 276 -9.16 8.51 9.05
N LEU A 277 -9.70 9.72 9.17
CA LEU A 277 -9.28 10.68 10.21
C LEU A 277 -9.50 10.17 11.64
N GLU A 278 -10.68 9.65 11.96
CA GLU A 278 -10.97 9.17 13.31
C GLU A 278 -10.09 7.97 13.68
N ALA A 279 -9.92 7.02 12.77
CA ALA A 279 -9.06 5.86 12.97
C ALA A 279 -7.59 6.27 13.14
N ALA A 280 -7.10 7.16 12.28
CA ALA A 280 -5.73 7.69 12.35
C ALA A 280 -5.43 8.37 13.68
N ARG A 281 -6.32 9.25 14.15
CA ARG A 281 -6.11 9.92 15.45
C ARG A 281 -6.09 8.93 16.61
N ARG A 282 -6.95 7.90 16.61
CA ARG A 282 -6.92 6.84 17.63
C ARG A 282 -5.62 6.04 17.57
N ASN A 283 -5.21 5.62 16.38
CA ASN A 283 -4.03 4.79 16.17
C ASN A 283 -2.74 5.52 16.59
N LEU A 284 -2.56 6.77 16.12
CA LEU A 284 -1.42 7.62 16.48
C LEU A 284 -1.35 7.89 17.99
N ALA A 285 -2.50 8.18 18.64
CA ALA A 285 -2.53 8.42 20.08
C ALA A 285 -2.20 7.16 20.91
N ALA A 286 -2.67 5.99 20.45
CA ALA A 286 -2.35 4.70 21.07
C ALA A 286 -0.86 4.36 20.92
N GLU A 287 -0.30 4.55 19.73
CA GLU A 287 1.13 4.36 19.47
C GLU A 287 1.99 5.30 20.31
N LEU A 288 1.67 6.60 20.35
CA LEU A 288 2.43 7.56 21.15
C LEU A 288 2.42 7.19 22.64
N SER A 289 1.28 6.71 23.14
CA SER A 289 1.19 6.21 24.51
C SER A 289 2.14 5.03 24.70
N ALA A 290 2.09 4.02 23.83
CA ALA A 290 2.95 2.84 23.92
C ALA A 290 4.45 3.18 23.89
N LEU A 291 4.86 4.16 23.08
CA LEU A 291 6.25 4.60 22.96
C LEU A 291 6.77 5.40 24.17
N VAL A 292 5.89 6.11 24.88
CA VAL A 292 6.27 6.92 26.06
C VAL A 292 6.34 6.09 27.35
N TRP A 293 5.68 4.94 27.38
CA TRP A 293 5.66 4.02 28.53
C TRP A 293 6.56 2.79 28.35
N ALA A 294 7.31 2.69 27.24
CA ALA A 294 8.34 1.68 26.99
C ALA A 294 9.68 2.11 27.60
#